data_AF-A0A354M731-F1
#
_entry.id   AF-A0A354M731-F1
#
_cell.length_a   1.000
_cell.length_b   1.000
_cell.length_c   1.000
_cell.angle_alpha   90.00
_cell.angle_beta   90.00
_cell.angle_gamma   90.00
#
_symmetry.space_group_name_H-M   'P 1'
#
loop_
_entity.id
_entity.type
_entity.pdbx_description
1 polymer ?
#
loop_
_entity_poly.entity_id
_entity_poly.type
_entity_poly.pdbx_seq_one_letter_code
_entity_poly.pdbx_strand_id
1 'polypeptide(L)'
;MKTYTDPVANGYIMEAKACAKIEKDLLRLADKYAKAVKREEEARKQQLEQAMQYRSFSEIQNDYGWDIITEKQYELYVKIFEEGEEAIKNHPKTVNEIAHSIICTMCGSVSRDRMQWEFEALSPEEQEAERKRAEESNKKWKAYIAELKKKRSVIEHTI
;
A
#
# COMPACT_ATOMS: atom_id res chain seq x y z
N MET A 1 -0.54 -47.41 -7.05
CA MET A 1 0.45 -47.04 -8.07
C MET A 1 1.17 -45.79 -7.57
N LYS A 2 2.43 -45.89 -7.16
CA LYS A 2 3.19 -44.70 -6.71
C LYS A 2 3.54 -43.90 -7.95
N THR A 3 2.89 -42.76 -8.14
CA THR A 3 3.29 -41.77 -9.15
C THR A 3 4.74 -41.39 -8.87
N TYR A 4 5.62 -41.69 -9.82
CA TYR A 4 7.00 -41.23 -9.79
C TYR A 4 6.97 -39.74 -10.06
N THR A 5 6.88 -38.93 -9.00
CA THR A 5 7.06 -37.49 -9.09
C THR A 5 8.51 -37.27 -9.50
N ASP A 6 8.74 -36.53 -10.58
CA ASP A 6 10.08 -36.09 -10.98
C ASP A 6 10.80 -35.52 -9.73
N PRO A 7 11.93 -36.11 -9.30
CA PRO A 7 12.65 -35.66 -8.11
C PRO A 7 12.99 -34.17 -8.12
N VAL A 8 13.20 -33.59 -9.31
CA VAL A 8 13.49 -32.16 -9.49
C VAL A 8 12.24 -31.32 -9.23
N ALA A 9 11.10 -31.69 -9.83
CA ALA A 9 9.83 -31.02 -9.58
C ALA A 9 9.41 -31.11 -8.11
N ASN A 10 9.66 -32.26 -7.46
CA ASN A 10 9.41 -32.41 -6.04
C ASN A 10 10.30 -31.49 -5.17
N GLY A 11 11.54 -31.22 -5.59
CA GLY A 11 12.42 -30.24 -4.95
C GLY A 11 11.81 -28.83 -4.97
N TYR A 12 11.37 -28.37 -6.14
CA TYR A 12 10.74 -27.06 -6.30
C TYR A 12 9.44 -26.92 -5.49
N ILE A 13 8.61 -27.96 -5.43
CA ILE A 13 7.39 -27.97 -4.60
C ILE A 13 7.73 -27.80 -3.11
N MET A 14 8.83 -28.40 -2.64
CA MET A 14 9.25 -28.28 -1.25
C MET A 14 9.77 -26.87 -0.93
N GLU A 15 10.53 -26.27 -1.84
CA GLU A 15 11.00 -24.88 -1.70
C GLU A 15 9.83 -23.89 -1.70
N ALA A 16 8.86 -24.05 -2.61
CA ALA A 16 7.64 -23.24 -2.64
C ALA A 16 6.84 -23.34 -1.33
N LYS A 17 6.72 -24.54 -0.75
CA LYS A 17 6.08 -24.75 0.55
C LYS A 17 6.84 -24.05 1.69
N ALA A 18 8.17 -24.05 1.65
CA ALA A 18 8.99 -23.33 2.62
C ALA A 18 8.77 -21.81 2.53
N CYS A 19 8.76 -21.26 1.30
CA CYS A 19 8.40 -19.86 1.06
C CYS A 19 7.01 -19.53 1.59
N ALA A 20 6.00 -20.35 1.31
CA ALA A 20 4.64 -20.10 1.79
C ALA A 20 4.57 -20.02 3.33
N LYS A 21 5.38 -20.81 4.04
CA LYS A 21 5.46 -20.75 5.50
C LYS A 21 6.10 -19.44 5.98
N ILE A 22 7.21 -19.02 5.38
CA ILE A 22 7.90 -17.77 5.71
C ILE A 22 7.02 -16.56 5.39
N GLU A 23 6.36 -16.56 4.22
CA GLU A 23 5.46 -15.50 3.79
C GLU A 23 4.33 -15.28 4.79
N LYS A 24 3.74 -16.36 5.33
CA LYS A 24 2.71 -16.26 6.38
C LYS A 24 3.22 -15.51 7.62
N ASP A 25 4.45 -15.79 8.05
CA ASP A 25 5.05 -15.11 9.20
C ASP A 25 5.39 -13.64 8.90
N LEU A 26 5.90 -13.36 7.70
CA LEU A 26 6.16 -12.00 7.23
C LEU A 26 4.88 -11.17 7.13
N LEU A 27 3.79 -11.73 6.60
CA LEU A 27 2.49 -11.05 6.53
C LEU A 27 1.94 -10.73 7.91
N ARG A 28 2.08 -11.64 8.87
CA ARG A 28 1.68 -11.38 10.27
C ARG A 28 2.49 -10.23 10.88
N LEU A 29 3.79 -10.17 10.60
CA LEU A 29 4.64 -9.07 11.06
C LEU A 29 4.28 -7.76 10.34
N ALA A 30 4.00 -7.81 9.03
CA ALA A 30 3.55 -6.64 8.27
C ALA A 30 2.28 -6.05 8.88
N ASP A 31 1.26 -6.88 9.16
CA ASP A 31 0.02 -6.44 9.81
C ASP A 31 0.27 -5.82 11.20
N LYS A 32 1.18 -6.40 11.99
CA LYS A 32 1.57 -5.84 13.29
C LYS A 32 2.13 -4.42 13.14
N TYR A 33 3.05 -4.19 12.22
CA TYR A 33 3.65 -2.87 12.04
C TYR A 33 2.70 -1.90 11.34
N ALA A 34 1.86 -2.35 10.39
CA ALA A 34 0.82 -1.52 9.80
C ALA A 34 -0.14 -0.96 10.86
N LYS A 35 -0.55 -1.80 11.83
CA LYS A 35 -1.35 -1.36 12.98
C LYS A 35 -0.62 -0.37 13.88
N ALA A 36 0.69 -0.53 14.06
CA ALA A 36 1.50 0.41 14.84
C ALA A 36 1.60 1.77 14.13
N VAL A 37 1.88 1.79 12.82
CA VAL A 37 1.90 3.00 12.00
C VAL A 37 0.56 3.73 12.08
N LYS A 38 -0.55 3.02 11.92
CA LYS A 38 -1.89 3.62 12.05
C LYS A 38 -2.12 4.30 13.40
N ARG A 39 -1.68 3.67 14.50
CA ARG A 39 -1.79 4.27 15.85
C ARG A 39 -0.92 5.51 15.99
N GLU A 40 0.27 5.51 15.39
CA GLU A 40 1.15 6.68 15.38
C GLU A 40 0.54 7.84 14.57
N GLU A 41 -0.08 7.54 13.42
CA GLU A 41 -0.83 8.52 12.63
C GLU A 41 -2.01 9.11 13.41
N GLU A 42 -2.80 8.24 14.05
CA GLU A 42 -3.92 8.66 14.92
C GLU A 42 -3.42 9.53 16.09
N ALA A 43 -2.30 9.16 16.71
CA ALA A 43 -1.71 9.94 17.80
C ALA A 43 -1.23 11.32 17.33
N ARG A 44 -0.59 11.42 16.15
CA ARG A 44 -0.18 12.72 15.57
C ARG A 44 -1.38 13.62 15.30
N LYS A 45 -2.47 13.06 14.75
CA LYS A 45 -3.73 13.80 14.52
C LYS A 45 -4.36 14.29 15.84
N GLN A 46 -4.39 13.43 16.86
CA GLN A 46 -4.90 13.81 18.17
C GLN A 46 -4.05 14.91 18.84
N GLN A 47 -2.73 14.87 18.67
CA GLN A 47 -1.85 15.93 19.18
C GLN A 47 -2.13 17.28 18.51
N LEU A 48 -2.36 17.29 17.20
CA LEU A 48 -2.76 18.50 16.48
C LEU A 48 -4.12 19.02 16.95
N GLU A 49 -5.12 18.14 17.08
CA GLU A 49 -6.44 18.49 17.60
C GLU A 49 -6.36 19.12 19.00
N GLN A 50 -5.56 18.53 19.89
CA GLN A 50 -5.35 19.04 21.25
C GLN A 50 -4.65 20.41 21.27
N ALA A 51 -3.68 20.62 20.38
CA ALA A 51 -2.98 21.90 20.26
C ALA A 51 -3.87 23.01 19.68
N MET A 52 -4.71 22.67 18.69
CA MET A 52 -5.56 23.63 17.97
C MET A 52 -6.87 23.96 18.68
N GLN A 53 -7.37 23.07 19.55
CA GLN A 53 -8.75 23.11 20.09
C GLN A 53 -9.87 23.06 19.04
N TYR A 54 -9.50 22.91 17.76
CA TYR A 54 -10.37 22.68 16.62
C TYR A 54 -10.05 21.31 16.02
N ARG A 55 -11.09 20.55 15.63
CA ARG A 55 -10.97 19.22 15.02
C ARG A 55 -10.88 19.26 13.51
N SER A 56 -11.37 20.33 12.90
CA SER A 56 -11.43 20.45 11.44
C SER A 56 -11.55 21.90 10.98
N PHE A 57 -11.21 22.14 9.72
CA PHE A 57 -11.51 23.39 9.03
C PHE A 57 -12.98 23.80 9.12
N SER A 58 -13.90 22.83 9.12
CA SER A 58 -15.32 23.13 9.20
C SER A 58 -15.70 23.77 10.53
N GLU A 59 -15.04 23.41 11.64
CA GLU A 59 -15.31 24.04 12.93
C GLU A 59 -14.79 25.48 12.96
N ILE A 60 -13.59 25.72 12.41
CA ILE A 60 -13.02 27.06 12.27
C ILE A 60 -13.93 27.94 11.38
N GLN A 61 -14.43 27.39 10.28
CA GLN A 61 -15.36 28.07 9.38
C GLN A 61 -16.72 28.36 10.04
N ASN A 62 -17.24 27.42 10.84
CA ASN A 62 -18.49 27.62 11.56
C ASN A 62 -18.36 28.77 12.56
N ASP A 63 -17.29 28.80 13.36
CA ASP A 63 -17.06 29.87 14.33
C ASP A 63 -16.93 31.24 13.66
N TYR A 64 -16.29 31.30 12.49
CA TYR A 64 -16.26 32.51 11.68
C TYR A 64 -17.66 32.89 11.16
N GLY A 65 -18.42 31.92 10.64
CA GLY A 65 -19.78 32.14 10.14
C GLY A 65 -20.80 32.56 11.22
N TRP A 66 -20.50 32.30 12.49
CA TRP A 66 -21.29 32.75 13.64
C TRP A 66 -20.72 34.01 14.33
N ASP A 67 -19.75 34.68 13.71
CA ASP A 67 -19.08 35.88 14.24
C ASP A 67 -18.42 35.66 15.63
N ILE A 68 -18.07 34.41 15.97
CA ILE A 68 -17.38 34.06 17.22
C ILE A 68 -15.90 34.50 17.14
N ILE A 69 -15.32 34.43 15.94
CA ILE A 69 -13.95 34.84 15.63
C ILE A 69 -13.93 35.88 14.51
N THR A 70 -12.92 36.75 14.51
CA THR A 70 -12.72 37.73 13.44
C THR A 70 -12.12 37.09 12.19
N GLU A 71 -12.26 37.74 11.03
CA GLU A 71 -11.65 37.30 9.76
C GLU A 71 -10.13 37.07 9.89
N LYS A 72 -9.42 37.98 10.57
CA LYS A 72 -7.98 37.82 10.82
C LYS A 72 -7.64 36.60 11.67
N GLN A 73 -8.50 36.25 12.64
CA GLN A 73 -8.34 35.03 13.43
C GLN A 73 -8.64 33.79 12.59
N TYR A 74 -9.69 33.83 11.77
CA TYR A 74 -10.04 32.75 10.83
C TYR A 74 -8.87 32.44 9.90
N GLU A 75 -8.32 33.45 9.20
CA GLU A 75 -7.17 33.27 8.31
C GLU A 75 -5.95 32.66 9.03
N LEU A 76 -5.66 33.14 10.24
CA LEU A 76 -4.56 32.63 11.04
C LEU A 76 -4.78 31.18 11.46
N TYR A 77 -5.98 30.83 11.94
CA TYR A 77 -6.30 29.47 12.38
C TYR A 77 -6.30 28.48 11.23
N VAL A 78 -6.85 28.85 10.08
CA VAL A 78 -6.78 28.06 8.85
C VAL A 78 -5.33 27.79 8.48
N LYS A 79 -4.49 28.84 8.43
CA LYS A 79 -3.07 28.69 8.09
C LYS A 79 -2.34 27.74 9.04
N ILE A 80 -2.51 27.91 10.36
CA ILE A 80 -1.85 27.03 11.35
C ILE A 80 -2.35 25.59 11.20
N PHE A 81 -3.64 25.39 10.94
CA PHE A 81 -4.22 24.07 10.73
C PHE A 81 -3.64 23.39 9.46
N GLU A 82 -3.52 24.14 8.36
CA GLU A 82 -2.88 23.66 7.12
C GLU A 82 -1.42 23.27 7.36
N GLU A 83 -0.65 24.12 8.04
CA GLU A 83 0.75 23.84 8.40
C GLU A 83 0.86 22.60 9.31
N GLY A 84 -0.08 22.43 10.24
CA GLY A 84 -0.17 21.25 11.10
C GLY A 84 -0.47 19.96 10.34
N GLU A 85 -1.47 19.98 9.45
CA GLU A 85 -1.80 18.85 8.57
C GLU A 85 -0.63 18.49 7.65
N GLU A 86 0.08 19.49 7.13
CA GLU A 86 1.25 19.28 6.29
C GLU A 86 2.42 18.69 7.09
N ALA A 87 2.62 19.13 8.33
CA ALA A 87 3.61 18.54 9.23
C ALA A 87 3.29 17.07 9.57
N ILE A 88 2.00 16.73 9.70
CA ILE A 88 1.56 15.34 9.89
C ILE A 88 1.85 14.49 8.65
N LYS A 89 1.68 15.02 7.43
CA LYS A 89 1.94 14.30 6.17
C LYS A 89 3.43 14.13 5.89
N ASN A 90 4.22 15.18 6.13
CA ASN A 90 5.64 15.23 5.78
C ASN A 90 6.57 14.91 6.97
N HIS A 91 6.05 14.20 7.97
CA HIS A 91 6.86 13.84 9.12
C HIS A 91 8.03 12.90 8.72
N PRO A 92 9.14 12.92 9.47
CA PRO A 92 10.20 11.94 9.29
C PRO A 92 9.67 10.53 9.50
N LYS A 93 10.14 9.58 8.67
CA LYS A 93 9.72 8.19 8.79
C LYS A 93 9.98 7.63 10.18
N THR A 94 8.97 6.99 10.77
CA THR A 94 9.13 6.34 12.06
C THR A 94 9.83 4.99 11.91
N VAL A 95 10.32 4.45 13.04
CA VAL A 95 10.90 3.10 13.07
C VAL A 95 9.88 2.06 12.60
N ASN A 96 8.60 2.23 12.95
CA ASN A 96 7.54 1.29 12.57
C ASN A 96 7.23 1.35 11.06
N GLU A 97 7.26 2.52 10.43
CA GLU A 97 7.11 2.67 8.98
C GLU A 97 8.28 2.07 8.22
N ILE A 98 9.50 2.28 8.71
CA ILE A 98 10.71 1.68 8.13
C ILE A 98 10.63 0.15 8.26
N ALA A 99 10.30 -0.36 9.45
CA ALA A 99 10.14 -1.80 9.67
C ALA A 99 9.05 -2.40 8.78
N HIS A 100 7.89 -1.76 8.67
CA HIS A 100 6.81 -2.17 7.78
C HIS A 100 7.29 -2.24 6.31
N SER A 101 7.98 -1.20 5.83
CA SER A 101 8.52 -1.14 4.48
C SER A 101 9.52 -2.27 4.19
N ILE A 102 10.42 -2.56 5.15
CA ILE A 102 11.40 -3.65 5.03
C ILE A 102 10.68 -4.99 4.94
N ILE A 103 9.73 -5.26 5.83
CA ILE A 103 8.99 -6.53 5.86
C ILE A 103 8.17 -6.73 4.59
N CYS A 104 7.48 -5.69 4.09
CA CYS A 104 6.75 -5.76 2.83
C CYS A 104 7.67 -6.05 1.65
N THR A 105 8.89 -5.47 1.64
CA THR A 105 9.90 -5.76 0.62
C THR A 105 10.35 -7.22 0.68
N MET A 106 10.66 -7.73 1.87
CA MET A 106 11.04 -9.13 2.08
C MET A 106 9.90 -10.08 1.66
N CYS A 107 8.66 -9.77 2.06
CA CYS A 107 7.47 -10.55 1.70
C CYS A 107 7.29 -10.62 0.18
N GLY A 108 7.47 -9.49 -0.51
CA GLY A 108 7.43 -9.44 -1.97
C GLY A 108 8.54 -10.27 -2.63
N SER A 109 9.74 -10.32 -2.05
CA SER A 109 10.82 -11.18 -2.54
C SER A 109 10.49 -12.66 -2.38
N VAL A 110 10.11 -13.07 -1.17
CA VAL A 110 9.74 -14.47 -0.87
C VAL A 110 8.57 -14.93 -1.73
N SER A 111 7.57 -14.06 -1.96
CA SER A 111 6.44 -14.40 -2.84
C SER A 111 6.88 -14.59 -4.29
N ARG A 112 7.89 -13.85 -4.78
CA ARG A 112 8.43 -14.06 -6.14
C ARG A 112 9.17 -15.38 -6.23
N ASP A 113 9.99 -15.70 -5.24
CA ASP A 113 10.72 -16.98 -5.20
C ASP A 113 9.74 -18.16 -5.15
N ARG A 114 8.66 -18.06 -4.34
CA ARG A 114 7.56 -19.04 -4.33
C ARG A 114 6.97 -19.24 -5.72
N MET A 115 6.54 -18.15 -6.37
CA MET A 115 5.90 -18.22 -7.69
C MET A 115 6.84 -18.82 -8.74
N GLN A 116 8.14 -18.50 -8.67
CA GLN A 116 9.14 -19.07 -9.56
C GLN A 116 9.28 -20.58 -9.36
N TRP A 117 9.42 -21.05 -8.13
CA TRP A 117 9.52 -22.49 -7.86
C TRP A 117 8.22 -23.24 -8.16
N GLU A 118 7.05 -22.64 -7.90
CA GLU A 118 5.77 -23.20 -8.34
C GLU A 118 5.71 -23.35 -9.86
N PHE A 119 6.21 -22.38 -10.61
CA PHE A 119 6.29 -22.43 -12.07
C PHE A 119 7.30 -23.49 -12.56
N GLU A 120 8.47 -23.59 -11.94
CA GLU A 120 9.50 -24.58 -12.29
C GLU A 120 9.06 -26.01 -11.97
N ALA A 121 8.15 -26.20 -11.02
CA ALA A 121 7.53 -27.49 -10.73
C ALA A 121 6.50 -27.95 -11.78
N LEU A 122 6.02 -27.04 -12.65
CA LEU A 122 5.08 -27.38 -13.72
C LEU A 122 5.77 -28.16 -14.83
N SER A 123 4.98 -28.99 -15.54
CA SER A 123 5.45 -29.62 -16.78
C SER A 123 5.71 -28.58 -17.88
N PRO A 124 6.54 -28.87 -18.90
CA PRO A 124 6.83 -27.93 -19.99
C PRO A 124 5.57 -27.42 -20.73
N GLU A 125 4.57 -28.28 -20.90
CA GLU A 125 3.29 -27.92 -21.53
C GLU A 125 2.49 -26.93 -20.67
N GLU A 126 2.42 -27.18 -19.36
CA GLU A 126 1.77 -26.29 -18.39
C GLU A 126 2.49 -24.93 -18.30
N GLN A 127 3.82 -24.93 -18.33
CA GLN A 127 4.61 -23.70 -18.36
C GLN A 127 4.31 -22.86 -19.61
N GLU A 128 4.16 -23.49 -20.78
CA GLU A 128 3.83 -22.78 -22.02
C GLU A 128 2.41 -22.19 -21.97
N ALA A 129 1.46 -22.93 -21.43
CA ALA A 129 0.10 -22.44 -21.22
C ALA A 129 0.06 -21.24 -20.25
N GLU A 130 0.84 -21.28 -19.17
CA GLU A 130 0.93 -20.19 -18.20
C GLU A 130 1.59 -18.94 -18.82
N ARG A 131 2.65 -19.10 -19.62
CA ARG A 131 3.27 -17.99 -20.37
C ARG A 131 2.27 -17.33 -21.32
N LYS A 132 1.52 -18.11 -22.10
CA LYS A 132 0.49 -17.58 -23.01
C LYS A 132 -0.59 -16.80 -22.24
N ARG A 133 -1.09 -17.35 -21.13
CA ARG A 133 -2.05 -16.68 -20.25
C ARG A 133 -1.51 -15.37 -19.69
N ALA A 134 -0.27 -15.36 -19.22
CA ALA A 134 0.40 -14.18 -18.69
C ALA A 134 0.57 -13.09 -19.77
N GLU A 135 0.94 -13.48 -20.99
CA GLU A 135 1.04 -12.56 -22.13
C GLU A 135 -0.30 -11.93 -22.49
N GLU A 136 -1.37 -12.73 -22.56
CA GLU A 136 -2.73 -12.24 -22.83
C GLU A 136 -3.22 -11.28 -21.73
N SER A 137 -3.00 -11.64 -20.47
CA SER A 137 -3.33 -10.79 -19.32
C SER A 137 -2.57 -9.47 -19.38
N ASN A 138 -1.26 -9.49 -19.66
CA ASN A 138 -0.44 -8.29 -19.79
C ASN A 138 -0.89 -7.40 -20.95
N LYS A 139 -1.28 -7.99 -22.09
CA LYS A 139 -1.88 -7.23 -23.20
C LYS A 139 -3.18 -6.54 -22.79
N LYS A 140 -4.08 -7.24 -22.10
CA LYS A 140 -5.34 -6.67 -21.57
C LYS A 140 -5.07 -5.55 -20.57
N TRP A 141 -4.15 -5.75 -19.64
CA TRP A 141 -3.76 -4.73 -18.66
C TRP A 141 -3.18 -3.47 -19.33
N LYS A 142 -2.27 -3.63 -20.30
CA LYS A 142 -1.72 -2.50 -21.07
C LYS A 142 -2.80 -1.73 -21.81
N ALA A 143 -3.77 -2.43 -22.41
CA ALA A 143 -4.91 -1.79 -23.08
C ALA A 143 -5.76 -1.00 -22.07
N TYR A 144 -6.08 -1.59 -20.92
CA TYR A 144 -6.83 -0.92 -19.84
C TYR A 144 -6.11 0.34 -19.34
N ILE A 145 -4.80 0.26 -19.08
CA ILE A 145 -4.00 1.42 -18.68
C ILE A 145 -3.98 2.50 -19.77
N ALA A 146 -3.90 2.13 -21.03
CA ALA A 146 -3.97 3.10 -22.13
C ALA A 146 -5.32 3.82 -22.18
N GLU A 147 -6.43 3.10 -21.96
CA GLU A 147 -7.76 3.71 -21.85
C GLU A 147 -7.88 4.66 -20.66
N LEU A 148 -7.39 4.25 -19.49
CA LEU A 148 -7.38 5.11 -18.31
C LEU A 148 -6.58 6.40 -18.55
N LYS A 149 -5.40 6.30 -19.16
CA LYS A 149 -4.58 7.48 -19.51
C LYS A 149 -5.31 8.40 -20.49
N LYS A 150 -5.99 7.85 -21.50
CA LYS A 150 -6.79 8.63 -22.46
C LYS A 150 -7.96 9.35 -21.78
N LYS A 151 -8.64 8.69 -20.83
CA LYS A 151 -9.72 9.32 -20.04
C LYS A 151 -9.17 10.44 -19.16
N ARG A 152 -8.02 10.23 -18.52
CA ARG A 152 -7.37 11.24 -17.68
C ARG A 152 -6.95 12.47 -18.49
N SER A 153 -6.35 12.29 -19.67
CA SER A 153 -5.96 13.42 -20.53
C SER A 153 -7.16 14.21 -21.02
N VAL A 154 -8.30 13.57 -21.29
CA VAL A 154 -9.54 14.28 -21.66
C VAL A 154 -10.05 15.15 -20.51
N ILE A 155 -10.02 14.64 -19.27
CA ILE A 155 -10.42 15.41 -18.08
C ILE A 155 -9.48 16.61 -17.86
N GLU A 156 -8.17 16.41 -17.98
CA GLU A 156 -7.16 17.47 -17.85
C GLU A 156 -7.25 18.55 -18.96
N HIS A 157 -7.89 18.28 -20.10
CA HIS A 157 -8.07 19.23 -21.21
C HIS A 157 -9.47 19.87 -21.27
N THR A 158 -10.39 19.46 -20.40
CA THR A 158 -11.78 19.98 -20.36
C THR A 158 -12.02 20.89 -19.13
N ILE A 159 -11.00 21.07 -18.28
CA ILE A 159 -10.93 22.03 -17.17
C ILE A 159 -10.00 23.16 -17.59
#